data_AF-A0A520FNF2-F1
#
_entry.id   AF-A0A520FNF2-F1
#
_cell.length_a   1.000
_cell.length_b   1.000
_cell.length_c   1.000
_cell.angle_alpha   90.00
_cell.angle_beta   90.00
_cell.angle_gamma   90.00
#
_symmetry.space_group_name_H-M   'P 1'
#
loop_
_entity.id
_entity.type
_entity.pdbx_description
1 polymer ?
#
loop_
_entity_poly.entity_id
_entity_poly.type
_entity_poly.pdbx_seq_one_letter_code
_entity_poly.pdbx_strand_id
1 'polypeptide(L)'
;MTSSFDSSRFGSPVPGGGASPTPSPKSRPLWLQSAILVGTFTMLLYVIEIVDVLSDERLERNGVEPRSIDGLWGILFAPVLHDDWAHLFANTIPLLVLGFLVLLSGIARGLAATGIIWVVGGLGTWLTGGTYSNHIGASVLIFGWLAYLLVRGVFARSLGQILVGVVVFVVYGSLLWGVLPSAPGVSWQGHLFGAVGGVVAAWLLSADARKQRS
;
A
#
# COMPACT_ATOMS: atom_id res chain seq x y z
N MET A 1 -46.92 -7.71 -61.72
CA MET A 1 -45.69 -6.97 -62.09
C MET A 1 -44.70 -7.11 -60.95
N THR A 2 -43.78 -8.08 -61.04
CA THR A 2 -42.71 -8.31 -60.06
C THR A 2 -41.40 -7.84 -60.67
N SER A 3 -40.85 -6.74 -60.15
CA SER A 3 -39.54 -6.22 -60.52
C SER A 3 -38.47 -6.98 -59.75
N SER A 4 -37.61 -7.72 -60.47
CA SER A 4 -36.43 -8.39 -59.93
C SER A 4 -35.29 -7.36 -59.79
N PHE A 5 -34.90 -7.07 -58.55
CA PHE A 5 -33.72 -6.25 -58.24
C PHE A 5 -32.44 -7.06 -58.53
N ASP A 6 -31.59 -6.58 -59.44
CA ASP A 6 -30.29 -7.17 -59.77
C ASP A 6 -29.20 -6.56 -58.88
N SER A 7 -28.63 -7.37 -58.00
CA SER A 7 -27.62 -6.98 -57.00
C SER A 7 -26.18 -6.99 -57.53
N SER A 8 -25.96 -7.32 -58.81
CA SER A 8 -24.63 -7.50 -59.39
C SER A 8 -23.83 -6.21 -59.66
N ARG A 9 -24.37 -5.02 -59.34
CA ARG A 9 -23.73 -3.71 -59.65
C ARG A 9 -22.81 -3.13 -58.58
N PHE A 10 -22.60 -3.81 -57.45
CA PHE A 10 -21.69 -3.32 -56.42
C PHE A 10 -20.36 -4.05 -56.50
N GLY A 11 -19.37 -3.39 -57.10
CA GLY A 11 -18.00 -3.87 -57.22
C GLY A 11 -17.35 -4.17 -55.87
N SER A 12 -16.48 -5.18 -55.85
CA SER A 12 -15.77 -5.63 -54.65
C SER A 12 -14.90 -4.52 -54.05
N PRO A 13 -14.84 -4.36 -52.72
CA PRO A 13 -13.93 -3.41 -52.09
C PRO A 13 -12.48 -3.80 -52.37
N VAL A 14 -11.68 -2.84 -52.81
CA VAL A 14 -10.21 -2.99 -52.91
C VAL A 14 -9.66 -3.25 -51.50
N PRO A 15 -8.82 -4.28 -51.27
CA PRO A 15 -8.19 -4.49 -49.97
C PRO A 15 -7.20 -3.35 -49.70
N GLY A 16 -7.58 -2.42 -48.82
CA GLY A 16 -6.67 -1.42 -48.30
C GLY A 16 -5.52 -2.09 -47.56
N GLY A 17 -4.28 -1.82 -47.98
CA GLY A 17 -3.07 -2.32 -47.34
C GLY A 17 -3.01 -1.91 -45.88
N GLY A 18 -3.32 -2.86 -44.99
CA GLY A 18 -3.20 -2.67 -43.55
C GLY A 18 -1.73 -2.56 -43.18
N ALA A 19 -1.31 -1.38 -42.73
CA ALA A 19 -0.05 -1.20 -42.03
C ALA A 19 -0.01 -2.20 -40.86
N SER A 20 1.05 -3.01 -40.80
CA SER A 20 1.22 -3.97 -39.71
C SER A 20 1.25 -3.23 -38.37
N PRO A 21 0.47 -3.64 -37.36
CA PRO A 21 0.47 -2.97 -36.07
C PRO A 21 1.89 -3.02 -35.47
N THR A 22 2.44 -1.85 -35.16
CA THR A 22 3.71 -1.74 -34.43
C THR A 22 3.58 -2.47 -33.09
N PRO A 23 4.57 -3.31 -32.71
CA PRO A 23 4.51 -4.04 -31.44
C PRO A 23 4.39 -3.04 -30.29
N SER A 24 3.33 -3.17 -29.50
CA SER A 24 3.17 -2.41 -28.27
C SER A 24 4.37 -2.71 -27.35
N PRO A 25 4.97 -1.71 -26.67
CA PRO A 25 6.05 -1.98 -25.73
C PRO A 25 5.59 -3.02 -24.70
N LYS A 26 6.36 -4.10 -24.52
CA LYS A 26 6.05 -5.12 -23.49
C LYS A 26 6.10 -4.45 -22.11
N SER A 27 5.00 -4.48 -21.37
CA SER A 27 4.96 -4.02 -19.99
C SER A 27 5.92 -4.86 -19.13
N ARG A 28 6.62 -4.20 -18.19
CA ARG A 28 7.52 -4.89 -17.25
C ARG A 28 6.74 -5.96 -16.46
N PRO A 29 7.36 -7.09 -16.08
CA PRO A 29 6.67 -8.09 -15.26
C PRO A 29 6.29 -7.52 -13.88
N LEU A 30 5.18 -8.01 -13.30
CA LEU A 30 4.60 -7.47 -12.07
C LEU A 30 5.58 -7.46 -10.87
N TRP A 31 6.38 -8.51 -10.72
CA TRP A 31 7.38 -8.58 -9.66
C TRP A 31 8.42 -7.46 -9.79
N LEU A 32 8.86 -7.14 -11.01
CA LEU A 32 9.84 -6.08 -11.24
C LEU A 32 9.22 -4.71 -10.96
N GLN A 33 7.97 -4.49 -11.38
CA GLN A 33 7.24 -3.26 -11.05
C GLN A 33 7.08 -3.08 -9.53
N SER A 34 6.73 -4.15 -8.83
CA SER A 34 6.57 -4.15 -7.37
C SER A 34 7.90 -3.86 -6.67
N ALA A 35 8.98 -4.51 -7.10
CA ALA A 35 10.32 -4.29 -6.55
C ALA A 35 10.82 -2.86 -6.80
N ILE A 36 10.60 -2.32 -8.01
CA ILE A 36 10.94 -0.93 -8.33
C ILE A 36 10.16 0.03 -7.43
N LEU A 37 8.85 -0.12 -7.30
CA LEU A 37 8.03 0.79 -6.50
C LEU A 37 8.44 0.80 -5.03
N VAL A 38 8.62 -0.37 -4.42
CA VAL A 38 9.01 -0.47 -3.01
C VAL A 38 10.46 -0.03 -2.80
N GLY A 39 11.36 -0.36 -3.73
CA GLY A 39 12.74 0.10 -3.70
C GLY A 39 12.85 1.62 -3.83
N THR A 40 12.09 2.24 -4.75
CA THR A 40 12.02 3.70 -4.90
C THR A 40 11.43 4.35 -3.65
N PHE A 41 10.35 3.80 -3.09
CA PHE A 41 9.78 4.31 -1.85
C PHE A 41 10.79 4.24 -0.70
N THR A 42 11.49 3.11 -0.54
CA THR A 42 12.54 2.94 0.48
C THR A 42 13.66 3.94 0.27
N MET A 43 14.16 4.11 -0.96
CA MET A 43 15.22 5.07 -1.26
C MET A 43 14.79 6.50 -0.97
N LEU A 44 13.52 6.86 -1.23
CA LEU A 44 12.97 8.15 -0.87
C LEU A 44 13.03 8.39 0.66
N LEU A 45 12.75 7.38 1.48
CA LEU A 45 12.85 7.52 2.95
C LEU A 45 14.27 7.88 3.38
N TYR A 46 15.28 7.24 2.79
CA TYR A 46 16.68 7.53 3.09
C TYR A 46 17.08 8.93 2.63
N VAL A 47 16.58 9.38 1.47
CA VAL A 47 16.81 10.76 1.02
C VAL A 47 16.16 11.77 1.98
N ILE A 48 14.93 11.50 2.44
CA ILE A 48 14.25 12.36 3.41
C ILE A 48 15.02 12.43 4.72
N GLU A 49 15.50 11.30 5.25
CA GLU A 49 16.31 11.24 6.47
C GLU A 49 17.60 12.05 6.34
N ILE A 50 18.30 11.96 5.20
CA ILE A 50 19.49 12.77 4.92
C ILE A 50 19.13 14.26 4.96
N VAL A 51 18.03 14.66 4.31
CA VAL A 51 17.58 16.06 4.32
C VAL A 51 17.21 16.50 5.73
N ASP A 52 16.61 15.63 6.54
CA ASP A 52 16.21 15.95 7.90
C ASP A 52 17.42 16.26 8.79
N VAL A 53 18.43 15.37 8.76
CA VAL A 53 19.70 15.55 9.47
C VAL A 53 20.41 16.84 9.02
N LEU A 54 20.40 17.14 7.71
CA LEU A 54 20.98 18.39 7.18
C LEU A 54 20.17 19.63 7.55
N SER A 55 18.95 19.46 8.04
CA SER A 55 18.04 20.53 8.45
C SER A 55 17.96 20.73 9.96
N ASP A 56 18.88 20.12 10.73
CA ASP A 56 18.86 20.08 12.20
C ASP A 56 17.58 19.41 12.75
N GLU A 57 17.16 18.27 12.17
CA GLU A 57 16.04 17.44 12.65
C GLU A 57 14.72 18.23 12.74
N ARG A 58 14.46 19.06 11.72
CA ARG A 58 13.28 19.92 11.68
C ARG A 58 12.10 19.27 10.98
N LEU A 59 12.33 18.28 10.12
CA LEU A 59 11.27 17.60 9.37
C LEU A 59 10.48 16.65 10.25
N GLU A 60 11.13 15.93 11.18
CA GLU A 60 10.48 15.00 12.12
C GLU A 60 9.30 15.63 12.90
N ARG A 61 9.33 16.96 13.12
CA ARG A 61 8.25 17.73 13.79
C ARG A 61 6.92 17.74 13.04
N ASN A 62 6.91 17.33 11.77
CA ASN A 62 5.72 17.29 10.92
C ASN A 62 5.02 15.91 10.98
N GLY A 63 5.11 15.22 12.10
CA GLY A 63 4.41 13.96 12.34
C GLY A 63 2.96 14.15 12.77
N VAL A 64 2.30 13.03 13.08
CA VAL A 64 0.93 13.07 13.59
C VAL A 64 0.96 13.51 15.05
N GLU A 65 0.66 14.79 15.29
CA GLU A 65 0.42 15.33 16.62
C GLU A 65 -1.04 15.06 17.04
N PRO A 66 -1.31 14.26 18.09
CA PRO A 66 -2.66 13.86 18.43
C PRO A 66 -3.56 15.03 18.82
N ARG A 67 -4.76 15.06 18.23
CA ARG A 67 -5.84 16.01 18.53
C ARG A 67 -5.51 17.49 18.32
N SER A 68 -4.45 17.83 17.58
CA SER A 68 -4.18 19.19 17.11
C SER A 68 -4.61 19.37 15.65
N ILE A 69 -5.04 20.58 15.25
CA ILE A 69 -5.45 20.84 13.85
C ILE A 69 -4.24 20.70 12.92
N ASP A 70 -3.09 21.25 13.32
CA ASP A 70 -1.86 21.18 12.53
C ASP A 70 -1.33 19.74 12.41
N GLY A 71 -1.53 18.91 13.44
CA GLY A 71 -1.17 17.48 13.44
C GLY A 71 -1.90 16.63 12.40
N LEU A 72 -3.00 17.13 11.80
CA LEU A 72 -3.65 16.45 10.68
C LEU A 72 -2.76 16.44 9.42
N TRP A 73 -1.91 17.46 9.21
CA TRP A 73 -0.92 17.44 8.13
C TRP A 73 0.06 16.28 8.31
N GLY A 74 0.34 15.93 9.56
CA GLY A 74 1.13 14.76 9.92
C GLY A 74 0.63 13.46 9.33
N ILE A 75 -0.66 13.32 9.04
CA ILE A 75 -1.20 12.11 8.40
C ILE A 75 -0.54 11.90 7.04
N LEU A 76 -0.25 12.97 6.29
CA LEU A 76 0.38 12.88 4.98
C LEU A 76 1.89 12.57 5.08
N PHE A 77 2.57 13.11 6.08
CA PHE A 77 4.04 13.10 6.13
C PHE A 77 4.63 12.06 7.09
N ALA A 78 3.93 11.71 8.17
CA ALA A 78 4.47 10.84 9.22
C ALA A 78 5.06 9.52 8.70
N PRO A 79 4.46 8.79 7.75
CA PRO A 79 5.03 7.53 7.29
C PRO A 79 6.32 7.64 6.50
N VAL A 80 6.72 8.86 6.10
CA VAL A 80 7.98 9.10 5.39
C VAL A 80 9.07 9.75 6.25
N LEU A 81 8.74 10.14 7.48
CA LEU A 81 9.65 10.73 8.47
C LEU A 81 10.09 9.64 9.47
N HIS A 82 11.30 9.72 9.99
CA HIS A 82 11.82 8.82 11.03
C HIS A 82 12.55 9.66 12.10
N ASP A 83 12.61 9.17 13.34
CA ASP A 83 13.26 9.90 14.45
C ASP A 83 14.79 9.82 14.39
N ASP A 84 15.31 8.73 13.83
CA ASP A 84 16.73 8.51 13.63
C ASP A 84 17.00 7.38 12.62
N TRP A 85 18.29 7.23 12.28
CA TRP A 85 18.79 6.15 11.43
C TRP A 85 18.43 4.75 11.92
N ALA A 86 18.47 4.50 13.23
CA ALA A 86 18.15 3.18 13.78
C ALA A 86 16.65 2.86 13.59
N HIS A 87 15.78 3.85 13.75
CA HIS A 87 14.36 3.74 13.47
C HIS A 87 14.13 3.42 11.98
N LEU A 88 14.77 4.14 11.05
CA LEU A 88 14.68 3.86 9.61
C LEU A 88 15.24 2.46 9.24
N PHE A 89 16.38 2.06 9.80
CA PHE A 89 16.96 0.74 9.56
C PHE A 89 16.07 -0.39 10.08
N ALA A 90 15.47 -0.23 11.26
CA ALA A 90 14.52 -1.20 11.81
C ALA A 90 13.29 -1.39 10.92
N ASN A 91 12.87 -0.36 10.19
CA ASN A 91 11.72 -0.39 9.28
C ASN A 91 12.07 -0.93 7.89
N THR A 92 13.33 -0.83 7.45
CA THR A 92 13.74 -1.09 6.06
C THR A 92 13.38 -2.51 5.59
N ILE A 93 13.75 -3.54 6.35
CA ILE A 93 13.53 -4.94 5.91
C ILE A 93 12.03 -5.31 5.90
N PRO A 94 11.25 -5.07 6.97
CA PRO A 94 9.80 -5.31 6.94
C PRO A 94 9.10 -4.52 5.82
N LEU A 95 9.50 -3.26 5.59
CA LEU A 95 8.94 -2.43 4.53
C LEU A 95 9.20 -3.04 3.15
N LEU A 96 10.45 -3.41 2.84
CA LEU A 96 10.83 -4.03 1.57
C LEU A 96 10.03 -5.30 1.31
N VAL A 97 9.93 -6.19 2.29
CA VAL A 97 9.30 -7.51 2.11
C VAL A 97 7.78 -7.40 2.09
N LEU A 98 7.16 -6.75 3.08
CA LEU A 98 5.70 -6.68 3.18
C LEU A 98 5.11 -5.78 2.09
N GLY A 99 5.74 -4.63 1.83
CA GLY A 99 5.34 -3.75 0.73
C GLY A 99 5.41 -4.47 -0.62
N PHE A 100 6.46 -5.25 -0.85
CA PHE A 100 6.58 -6.05 -2.08
C PHE A 100 5.46 -7.08 -2.21
N LEU A 101 5.16 -7.85 -1.15
CA LEU A 101 4.09 -8.86 -1.17
C LEU A 101 2.70 -8.24 -1.37
N VAL A 102 2.46 -7.05 -0.81
CA VAL A 102 1.23 -6.29 -1.01
C VAL A 102 1.09 -5.90 -2.49
N LEU A 103 2.13 -5.30 -3.09
CA LEU A 103 2.11 -4.88 -4.50
C LEU A 103 2.10 -6.05 -5.49
N LEU A 104 2.76 -7.17 -5.16
CA LEU A 104 2.81 -8.38 -5.98
C LEU A 104 1.41 -9.00 -6.18
N SER A 105 0.45 -8.63 -5.35
CA SER A 105 -0.95 -9.06 -5.46
C SER A 105 -1.78 -8.19 -6.42
N GLY A 106 -1.12 -7.25 -7.10
CA GLY A 106 -1.66 -6.30 -8.06
C GLY A 106 -1.37 -4.87 -7.64
N ILE A 107 -0.65 -4.10 -8.47
CA ILE A 107 -0.18 -2.74 -8.13
C ILE A 107 -1.31 -1.83 -7.67
N ALA A 108 -2.39 -1.71 -8.44
CA ALA A 108 -3.51 -0.83 -8.11
C ALA A 108 -4.17 -1.22 -6.78
N ARG A 109 -4.36 -2.53 -6.54
CA ARG A 109 -4.95 -3.05 -5.31
C ARG A 109 -4.03 -2.84 -4.11
N GLY A 110 -2.73 -3.03 -4.29
CA GLY A 110 -1.73 -2.82 -3.26
C GLY A 110 -1.62 -1.35 -2.88
N LEU A 111 -1.58 -0.43 -3.85
CA LEU A 111 -1.58 1.02 -3.60
C LEU A 111 -2.88 1.48 -2.93
N ALA A 112 -4.04 0.95 -3.34
CA ALA A 112 -5.31 1.24 -2.67
C ALA A 112 -5.29 0.76 -1.21
N ALA A 113 -4.76 -0.44 -0.94
CA ALA A 113 -4.62 -0.94 0.43
C ALA A 113 -3.69 -0.05 1.26
N THR A 114 -2.52 0.32 0.71
CA THR A 114 -1.59 1.26 1.36
C THR A 114 -2.24 2.59 1.67
N GLY A 115 -2.99 3.19 0.74
CA GLY A 115 -3.70 4.45 0.98
C GLY A 115 -4.75 4.36 2.10
N ILE A 116 -5.53 3.26 2.15
CA ILE A 116 -6.49 3.03 3.23
C ILE A 116 -5.77 2.89 4.58
N ILE A 117 -4.70 2.08 4.63
CA ILE A 117 -3.88 1.88 5.84
C ILE A 117 -3.31 3.21 6.33
N TRP A 118 -2.74 3.99 5.41
CA TRP A 118 -2.11 5.28 5.70
C TRP A 118 -3.10 6.24 6.36
N VAL A 119 -4.28 6.41 5.77
CA VAL A 119 -5.31 7.33 6.27
C VAL A 119 -5.94 6.82 7.57
N VAL A 120 -6.34 5.54 7.63
CA VAL A 120 -6.97 4.97 8.83
C VAL A 120 -5.98 4.95 10.00
N GLY A 121 -4.73 4.56 9.74
CA GLY A 121 -3.66 4.55 10.72
C GLY A 121 -3.36 5.95 11.25
N GLY A 122 -3.20 6.93 10.36
CA GLY A 122 -2.96 8.32 10.74
C GLY A 122 -4.12 8.93 11.53
N LEU A 123 -5.37 8.76 11.06
CA LEU A 123 -6.56 9.28 11.78
C LEU A 123 -6.75 8.61 13.14
N GLY A 124 -6.56 7.29 13.23
CA GLY A 124 -6.65 6.58 14.50
C GLY A 124 -5.59 7.02 15.49
N THR A 125 -4.35 7.21 15.02
CA THR A 125 -3.25 7.77 15.83
C THR A 125 -3.57 9.18 16.28
N TRP A 126 -4.05 10.04 15.38
CA TRP A 126 -4.42 11.41 15.69
C TRP A 126 -5.52 11.49 16.76
N LEU A 127 -6.52 10.61 16.70
CA LEU A 127 -7.63 10.58 17.66
C LEU A 127 -7.22 10.04 19.04
N THR A 128 -6.35 9.04 19.09
CA THR A 128 -6.12 8.22 20.30
C THR A 128 -4.70 8.29 20.87
N GLY A 129 -3.78 8.94 20.15
CA GLY A 129 -2.40 9.13 20.57
C GLY A 129 -2.29 9.96 21.85
N GLY A 130 -1.15 9.80 22.52
CA GLY A 130 -0.85 10.51 23.76
C GLY A 130 -0.82 12.03 23.54
N THR A 131 -1.29 12.80 24.52
CA THR A 131 -1.08 14.26 24.48
C THR A 131 0.41 14.58 24.51
N TYR A 132 0.82 15.66 23.83
CA TYR A 132 2.22 16.10 23.77
C TYR A 132 3.17 15.03 23.19
N SER A 133 2.67 14.26 22.23
CA SER A 133 3.47 13.29 21.48
C SER A 133 3.41 13.61 19.99
N ASN A 134 4.41 13.15 19.26
CA ASN A 134 4.51 13.24 17.82
C ASN A 134 4.78 11.84 17.30
N HIS A 135 3.99 11.39 16.32
CA HIS A 135 4.09 10.04 15.79
C HIS A 135 4.59 10.08 14.34
N ILE A 136 5.75 9.48 14.10
CA ILE A 136 6.36 9.31 12.77
C ILE A 136 6.84 7.86 12.56
N GLY A 137 7.25 7.56 11.33
CA GLY A 137 7.79 6.26 10.95
C GLY A 137 6.88 5.49 10.00
N ALA A 138 7.52 4.73 9.10
CA ALA A 138 6.83 3.85 8.16
C ALA A 138 6.11 2.66 8.83
N SER A 139 6.27 2.48 10.14
CA SER A 139 5.74 1.35 10.90
C SER A 139 4.22 1.24 10.84
N VAL A 140 3.49 2.36 10.74
CA VAL A 140 2.02 2.33 10.52
C VAL A 140 1.66 1.55 9.24
N LEU A 141 2.45 1.70 8.17
CA LEU A 141 2.26 0.96 6.92
C LEU A 141 2.66 -0.51 7.10
N ILE A 142 3.78 -0.79 7.76
CA ILE A 142 4.27 -2.16 8.03
C ILE A 142 3.22 -2.97 8.79
N PHE A 143 2.66 -2.42 9.87
CA PHE A 143 1.63 -3.10 10.67
C PHE A 143 0.33 -3.29 9.89
N GLY A 144 -0.07 -2.30 9.09
CA GLY A 144 -1.24 -2.44 8.23
C GLY A 144 -1.05 -3.44 7.09
N TRP A 145 0.12 -3.47 6.44
CA TRP A 145 0.45 -4.45 5.41
C TRP A 145 0.51 -5.85 6.00
N LEU A 146 1.11 -6.03 7.19
CA LEU A 146 1.10 -7.29 7.91
C LEU A 146 -0.34 -7.75 8.13
N ALA A 147 -1.16 -6.96 8.81
CA ALA A 147 -2.56 -7.32 9.09
C ALA A 147 -3.35 -7.61 7.80
N TYR A 148 -3.19 -6.77 6.76
CA TYR A 148 -3.81 -6.97 5.45
C TYR A 148 -3.45 -8.33 4.83
N LEU A 149 -2.15 -8.67 4.80
CA LEU A 149 -1.66 -9.93 4.24
C LEU A 149 -2.18 -11.14 5.02
N LEU A 150 -2.29 -11.04 6.35
CA LEU A 150 -2.81 -12.11 7.21
C LEU A 150 -4.29 -12.41 6.92
N VAL A 151 -5.12 -11.39 6.75
CA VAL A 151 -6.59 -11.57 6.72
C VAL A 151 -7.20 -11.56 5.31
N ARG A 152 -6.52 -11.00 4.31
CA ARG A 152 -7.08 -10.86 2.95
C ARG A 152 -7.53 -12.18 2.33
N GLY A 153 -6.79 -13.27 2.58
CA GLY A 153 -7.11 -14.59 2.02
C GLY A 153 -8.42 -15.14 2.56
N VAL A 154 -8.73 -14.83 3.83
CA VAL A 154 -10.00 -15.19 4.47
C VAL A 154 -11.16 -14.42 3.82
N PHE A 155 -11.03 -13.11 3.66
CA PHE A 155 -12.07 -12.30 3.03
C PHE A 155 -12.28 -12.61 1.54
N ALA A 156 -11.21 -12.92 0.80
CA ALA A 156 -11.27 -13.32 -0.59
C ALA A 156 -11.68 -14.80 -0.79
N ARG A 157 -11.67 -15.61 0.29
CA ARG A 157 -11.78 -17.08 0.28
C ARG A 157 -10.79 -17.72 -0.72
N SER A 158 -9.53 -17.30 -0.63
CA SER A 158 -8.45 -17.78 -1.49
C SER A 158 -7.43 -18.57 -0.68
N LEU A 159 -7.36 -19.89 -0.90
CA LEU A 159 -6.44 -20.78 -0.19
C LEU A 159 -4.97 -20.34 -0.37
N GLY A 160 -4.59 -19.94 -1.58
CA GLY A 160 -3.24 -19.45 -1.87
C GLY A 160 -2.89 -18.19 -1.07
N GLN A 161 -3.83 -17.24 -0.95
CA GLN A 161 -3.60 -16.05 -0.12
C GLN A 161 -3.57 -16.35 1.38
N ILE A 162 -4.34 -17.36 1.83
CA ILE A 162 -4.28 -17.84 3.22
C ILE A 162 -2.89 -18.43 3.51
N LEU A 163 -2.36 -19.28 2.62
CA LEU A 163 -1.02 -19.84 2.78
C LEU A 163 0.06 -18.75 2.82
N VAL A 164 -0.03 -17.73 1.96
CA VAL A 164 0.85 -16.56 2.04
C VAL A 164 0.73 -15.87 3.40
N GLY A 165 -0.49 -15.66 3.89
CA GLY A 165 -0.74 -15.09 5.22
C GLY A 165 -0.10 -15.91 6.34
N VAL A 166 -0.18 -17.24 6.29
CA VAL A 166 0.47 -18.14 7.27
C VAL A 166 1.99 -18.00 7.24
N VAL A 167 2.61 -18.00 6.05
CA VAL A 167 4.07 -17.81 5.93
C VAL A 167 4.48 -16.44 6.48
N VAL A 168 3.74 -15.39 6.13
CA VAL A 168 3.97 -14.03 6.65
C VAL A 168 3.82 -14.00 8.18
N PHE A 169 2.83 -14.69 8.75
CA PHE A 169 2.63 -14.78 10.20
C PHE A 169 3.82 -15.46 10.90
N VAL A 170 4.33 -16.55 10.34
CA VAL A 170 5.47 -17.26 10.92
C VAL A 170 6.72 -16.38 10.95
N VAL A 171 6.95 -15.58 9.89
CA VAL A 171 8.16 -14.75 9.77
C VAL A 171 8.03 -13.42 10.52
N TYR A 172 6.87 -12.77 10.46
CA TYR A 172 6.65 -11.39 10.93
C TYR A 172 5.60 -11.26 12.04
N GLY A 173 4.98 -12.36 12.49
CA GLY A 173 3.91 -12.33 13.49
C GLY A 173 4.33 -11.73 14.84
N SER A 174 5.63 -11.79 15.18
CA SER A 174 6.17 -11.15 16.38
C SER A 174 6.02 -9.62 16.36
N LEU A 175 5.96 -8.98 15.18
CA LEU A 175 5.73 -7.54 15.08
C LEU A 175 4.38 -7.16 15.71
N LEU A 176 3.37 -8.04 15.69
CA LEU A 176 2.05 -7.74 16.26
C LEU A 176 2.09 -7.40 17.74
N TRP A 177 3.12 -7.79 18.49
CA TRP A 177 3.29 -7.37 19.88
C TRP A 177 3.52 -5.86 20.02
N GLY A 178 4.01 -5.20 18.98
CA GLY A 178 4.22 -3.75 18.96
C GLY A 178 2.94 -2.91 18.97
N VAL A 179 1.75 -3.52 18.90
CA VAL A 179 0.47 -2.82 19.15
C VAL A 179 0.19 -2.61 20.64
N LEU A 180 1.01 -3.18 21.52
CA LEU A 180 0.88 -3.02 22.97
C LEU A 180 1.79 -1.88 23.47
N PRO A 181 1.37 -1.13 24.52
CA PRO A 181 2.16 -0.07 25.14
C PRO A 181 3.31 -0.65 25.98
N SER A 182 4.30 -1.24 25.30
CA SER A 182 5.36 -2.04 25.92
C SER A 182 6.68 -1.29 26.08
N ALA A 183 6.90 -0.21 25.32
CA ALA A 183 8.11 0.59 25.36
C ALA A 183 7.80 2.09 25.21
N PRO A 184 8.43 2.98 26.00
CA PRO A 184 8.38 4.42 25.78
C PRO A 184 8.90 4.80 24.39
N GLY A 185 8.35 5.88 23.80
CA GLY A 185 8.74 6.36 22.47
C GLY A 185 8.15 5.57 21.30
N VAL A 186 7.60 4.37 21.54
CA VAL A 186 6.96 3.58 20.47
C VAL A 186 5.55 4.07 20.19
N SER A 187 5.27 4.34 18.91
CA SER A 187 3.95 4.69 18.38
C SER A 187 3.00 3.48 18.33
N TRP A 188 2.70 2.87 19.48
CA TRP A 188 1.87 1.67 19.53
C TRP A 188 0.43 1.91 19.04
N GLN A 189 -0.14 3.11 19.23
CA GLN A 189 -1.42 3.47 18.62
C GLN A 189 -1.30 3.52 17.09
N GLY A 190 -0.20 4.04 16.55
CA GLY A 190 0.08 3.97 15.12
C GLY A 190 0.14 2.54 14.60
N HIS A 191 0.78 1.65 15.33
CA HIS A 191 0.81 0.22 15.01
C HIS A 191 -0.59 -0.41 15.05
N LEU A 192 -1.36 -0.14 16.11
CA LEU A 192 -2.72 -0.65 16.29
C LEU A 192 -3.64 -0.18 15.16
N PHE A 193 -3.68 1.13 14.89
CA PHE A 193 -4.57 1.68 13.87
C PHE A 193 -4.08 1.43 12.45
N GLY A 194 -2.77 1.25 12.24
CA GLY A 194 -2.23 0.68 11.01
C GLY A 194 -2.79 -0.73 10.77
N ALA A 195 -2.72 -1.62 11.77
CA ALA A 195 -3.28 -2.97 11.69
C ALA A 195 -4.80 -2.96 11.45
N VAL A 196 -5.56 -2.10 12.14
CA VAL A 196 -6.99 -1.88 11.86
C VAL A 196 -7.22 -1.45 10.42
N GLY A 197 -6.44 -0.48 9.92
CA GLY A 197 -6.47 -0.05 8.53
C GLY A 197 -6.21 -1.19 7.55
N GLY A 198 -5.31 -2.12 7.90
CA GLY A 198 -5.03 -3.33 7.12
C GLY A 198 -6.24 -4.26 7.01
N VAL A 199 -6.94 -4.49 8.12
CA VAL A 199 -8.18 -5.30 8.14
C VAL A 199 -9.29 -4.61 7.34
N VAL A 200 -9.45 -3.30 7.51
CA VAL A 200 -10.43 -2.49 6.76
C VAL A 200 -10.14 -2.56 5.25
N ALA A 201 -8.88 -2.36 4.84
CA ALA A 201 -8.47 -2.47 3.46
C ALA A 201 -8.75 -3.86 2.86
N ALA A 202 -8.47 -4.93 3.61
CA ALA A 202 -8.72 -6.29 3.18
C ALA A 202 -10.22 -6.55 2.97
N TRP A 203 -11.07 -6.04 3.88
CA TRP A 203 -12.52 -6.17 3.79
C TRP A 203 -13.11 -5.36 2.63
N LEU A 204 -12.72 -4.09 2.46
CA LEU A 204 -13.23 -3.22 1.40
C LEU A 204 -12.85 -3.75 0.02
N LEU A 205 -11.57 -4.11 -0.19
CA LEU A 205 -11.08 -4.50 -1.51
C LEU A 205 -11.56 -5.90 -1.92
N SER A 206 -12.11 -6.71 -1.02
CA SER A 206 -12.69 -8.02 -1.34
C SER A 206 -14.19 -7.96 -1.70
N ALA A 207 -14.79 -6.76 -1.76
CA ALA A 207 -16.23 -6.59 -2.03
C ALA A 207 -16.69 -7.18 -3.37
N ASP A 208 -15.95 -6.98 -4.47
CA ASP A 208 -16.34 -7.48 -5.79
C ASP A 208 -16.33 -9.01 -5.85
N ALA A 209 -15.32 -9.62 -5.23
CA ALA A 209 -15.23 -11.08 -5.09
C ALA A 209 -16.38 -11.66 -4.25
N ARG A 210 -16.97 -10.87 -3.33
CA ARG A 210 -18.18 -11.25 -2.60
C ARG A 210 -19.44 -11.08 -3.45
N LYS A 211 -19.57 -9.98 -4.18
CA LYS A 211 -20.74 -9.66 -5.03
C LYS A 211 -20.91 -10.61 -6.22
N GLN A 212 -19.83 -11.06 -6.85
CA GLN A 212 -19.90 -12.04 -7.94
C GLN A 212 -20.40 -13.42 -7.50
N ARG A 213 -20.63 -13.62 -6.20
CA ARG A 213 -20.99 -14.90 -5.58
C ARG A 213 -22.34 -14.86 -4.85
N SER A 214 -23.03 -13.72 -4.85
CA SER A 214 -24.39 -13.52 -4.31
C SER A 214 -25.40 -13.47 -5.42
#